data_AF-A0A2V5UTZ5-F1
#
_entry.id   AF-A0A2V5UTZ5-F1
#
_cell.length_a   1.000
_cell.length_b   1.000
_cell.length_c   1.000
_cell.angle_alpha   90.00
_cell.angle_beta   90.00
_cell.angle_gamma   90.00
#
_symmetry.space_group_name_H-M   'P 1'
#
loop_
_entity.id
_entity.type
_entity.pdbx_description
1 polymer ?
#
loop_
_entity_poly.entity_id
_entity_poly.type
_entity_poly.pdbx_seq_one_letter_code
_entity_poly.pdbx_strand_id
1 'polypeptide(L)'
;MKRRFFFRASTFGVAAGALILTSCSTTETRISKHPEIYQSLPPRDQALVSQGQIRAGISQNAVWLAWGSPDRKIVGNMRGRPTETWIYINYTTYPYYGPGPYYGPGFGYGFGLTSVGVAGSHHHHGGRTFVFFGSPFYDPFYYSYIPPSIPYPYKTVTFANGRVVSFQYLVPPYR
;
A
#
# COMPACT_ATOMS: atom_id res chain seq x y z
N MET A 1 41.78 -11.90 -48.43
CA MET A 1 42.12 -11.60 -47.01
C MET A 1 41.52 -10.25 -46.63
N LYS A 2 40.97 -10.12 -45.40
CA LYS A 2 40.43 -8.89 -44.76
C LYS A 2 39.16 -8.34 -45.44
N ARG A 3 37.97 -8.31 -44.83
CA ARG A 3 37.61 -7.75 -43.51
C ARG A 3 36.35 -8.45 -42.96
N ARG A 4 36.54 -9.56 -42.24
CA ARG A 4 35.71 -9.84 -41.06
C ARG A 4 36.05 -8.75 -40.05
N PHE A 5 35.11 -7.94 -39.56
CA PHE A 5 35.18 -7.24 -38.25
C PHE A 5 34.08 -6.20 -38.00
N PHE A 6 33.18 -5.89 -38.94
CA PHE A 6 32.18 -4.84 -38.73
C PHE A 6 30.77 -5.29 -38.31
N PHE A 7 30.50 -6.59 -38.17
CA PHE A 7 29.18 -7.10 -37.76
C PHE A 7 29.09 -7.56 -36.29
N ARG A 8 30.13 -7.30 -35.47
CA ARG A 8 30.19 -7.75 -34.06
C ARG A 8 30.07 -6.63 -33.02
N ALA A 9 29.63 -5.44 -33.42
CA ALA A 9 29.56 -4.27 -32.52
C ALA A 9 28.14 -3.72 -32.29
N SER A 10 27.08 -4.34 -32.81
CA SER A 10 25.68 -3.89 -32.60
C SER A 10 24.78 -4.97 -31.98
N THR A 11 25.33 -5.83 -31.12
CA THR A 11 24.55 -6.77 -30.28
C THR A 11 24.98 -6.72 -28.81
N PHE A 12 25.54 -5.59 -28.36
CA PHE A 12 25.95 -5.38 -26.97
C PHE A 12 25.23 -4.22 -26.27
N GLY A 13 24.18 -3.66 -26.88
CA GLY A 13 23.47 -2.47 -26.36
C GLY A 13 22.09 -2.73 -25.73
N VAL A 14 21.60 -3.96 -25.66
CA VAL A 14 20.21 -4.26 -25.24
C VAL A 14 20.12 -5.03 -23.90
N ALA A 15 21.23 -5.50 -23.32
CA ALA A 15 21.20 -6.44 -22.19
C ALA A 15 21.61 -5.87 -20.81
N ALA A 16 21.47 -4.57 -20.58
CA ALA A 16 21.94 -3.94 -19.32
C ALA A 16 20.89 -3.04 -18.62
N GLY A 17 19.59 -3.33 -18.77
CA GLY A 17 18.52 -2.47 -18.23
C GLY A 17 17.28 -3.16 -17.67
N ALA A 18 17.32 -4.46 -17.34
CA ALA A 18 16.10 -5.21 -17.01
C ALA A 18 16.16 -6.02 -15.70
N LEU A 19 16.74 -5.48 -14.63
CA LEU A 19 16.64 -6.08 -13.29
C LEU A 19 16.28 -5.03 -12.23
N ILE A 20 15.14 -4.35 -12.41
CA ILE A 20 14.42 -3.79 -11.27
C ILE A 20 13.67 -4.97 -10.64
N LEU A 21 14.38 -5.82 -9.89
CA LEU A 21 13.75 -6.80 -9.02
C LEU A 21 13.07 -6.02 -7.89
N THR A 22 11.80 -5.71 -8.08
CA THR A 22 10.93 -5.28 -6.99
C THR A 22 11.01 -6.35 -5.91
N SER A 23 11.56 -6.00 -4.74
CA SER A 23 11.74 -6.93 -3.62
C SER A 23 10.38 -7.23 -2.99
N CYS A 24 9.57 -8.04 -3.67
CA CYS A 24 8.35 -8.57 -3.12
C CYS A 24 8.76 -9.68 -2.14
N SER A 25 8.79 -9.38 -0.84
CA SER A 25 9.15 -10.37 0.18
C SER A 25 8.01 -11.38 0.33
N THR A 26 8.13 -12.55 -0.27
CA THR A 26 7.19 -13.67 -0.07
C THR A 26 7.60 -14.51 1.13
N THR A 27 6.71 -15.38 1.58
CA THR A 27 6.98 -16.34 2.66
C THR A 27 8.19 -17.21 2.36
N GLU A 28 8.30 -17.71 1.13
CA GLU A 28 9.41 -18.56 0.68
C GLU A 28 10.75 -17.81 0.74
N THR A 29 10.77 -16.53 0.36
CA THR A 29 11.98 -15.71 0.48
C THR A 29 12.40 -15.50 1.93
N ARG A 30 11.45 -15.41 2.88
CA ARG A 30 11.74 -15.32 4.31
C ARG A 30 12.27 -16.65 4.85
N ILE A 31 11.66 -17.78 4.46
CA ILE A 31 12.11 -19.14 4.81
C ILE A 31 13.53 -19.39 4.31
N SER A 32 13.82 -19.03 3.06
CA SER A 32 15.14 -19.22 2.46
C SER A 32 16.23 -18.39 3.16
N LYS A 33 15.88 -17.18 3.64
CA LYS A 33 16.80 -16.32 4.40
C LYS A 33 16.98 -16.74 5.86
N HIS A 34 15.97 -17.39 6.46
CA HIS A 34 15.96 -17.82 7.85
C HIS A 34 15.60 -19.31 8.00
N PRO A 35 16.37 -20.22 7.37
CA PRO A 35 16.09 -21.64 7.43
C PRO A 35 16.19 -22.20 8.85
N GLU A 36 17.02 -21.61 9.71
CA GLU A 36 17.20 -21.98 11.12
C GLU A 36 15.90 -21.87 11.91
N ILE A 37 15.12 -20.80 11.66
CA ILE A 37 13.82 -20.62 12.31
C ILE A 37 12.86 -21.69 11.80
N TYR A 38 12.77 -21.91 10.48
CA TYR A 38 11.85 -22.86 9.88
C TYR A 38 12.11 -24.31 10.33
N GLN A 39 13.37 -24.73 10.32
CA GLN A 39 13.78 -26.09 10.69
C GLN A 39 13.55 -26.39 12.18
N SER A 40 13.59 -25.37 13.04
CA SER A 40 13.27 -25.51 14.47
C SER A 40 11.78 -25.75 14.75
N LEU A 41 10.89 -25.49 13.76
CA LEU A 41 9.45 -25.66 13.95
C LEU A 41 9.03 -27.13 13.85
N PRO A 42 8.02 -27.56 14.61
CA PRO A 42 7.39 -28.87 14.40
C PRO A 42 6.89 -29.04 12.96
N PRO A 43 6.85 -30.27 12.40
CA PRO A 43 6.42 -30.50 11.01
C PRO A 43 5.03 -29.93 10.68
N ARG A 44 4.09 -29.99 11.63
CA ARG A 44 2.77 -29.39 11.50
C ARG A 44 2.83 -27.86 11.31
N ASP A 45 3.75 -27.21 12.01
CA ASP A 45 3.91 -25.75 11.98
C ASP A 45 4.66 -25.32 10.71
N GLN A 46 5.63 -26.12 10.26
CA GLN A 46 6.30 -25.93 8.97
C GLN A 46 5.30 -25.93 7.80
N ALA A 47 4.39 -26.91 7.77
CA ALA A 47 3.37 -27.00 6.71
C ALA A 47 2.43 -25.79 6.69
N LEU A 48 2.07 -25.24 7.85
CA LEU A 48 1.24 -24.04 7.94
C LEU A 48 2.01 -22.78 7.53
N VAL A 49 3.23 -22.62 8.06
CA VAL A 49 4.06 -21.44 7.82
C VAL A 49 4.42 -21.31 6.36
N SER A 50 4.77 -22.41 5.67
CA SER A 50 5.06 -22.39 4.24
C SER A 50 3.86 -21.94 3.38
N GLN A 51 2.63 -22.09 3.89
CA GLN A 51 1.40 -21.60 3.24
C GLN A 51 0.99 -20.19 3.70
N GLY A 52 1.81 -19.51 4.51
CA GLY A 52 1.47 -18.20 5.10
C GLY A 52 0.36 -18.27 6.16
N GLN A 53 0.09 -19.45 6.70
CA GLN A 53 -0.91 -19.69 7.74
C GLN A 53 -0.26 -19.81 9.12
N ILE A 54 -1.05 -19.54 10.15
CA ILE A 54 -0.63 -19.66 11.55
C ILE A 54 -1.72 -20.35 12.37
N ARG A 55 -1.36 -20.77 13.59
CA ARG A 55 -2.30 -21.33 14.56
C ARG A 55 -2.01 -20.85 15.96
N ALA A 56 -2.96 -21.03 16.87
CA ALA A 56 -2.74 -20.80 18.29
C ALA A 56 -1.57 -21.64 18.82
N GLY A 57 -0.76 -21.04 19.70
CA GLY A 57 0.41 -21.65 20.33
C GLY A 57 1.70 -21.63 19.52
N ILE A 58 1.66 -21.28 18.23
CA ILE A 58 2.86 -21.15 17.39
C ILE A 58 3.73 -19.98 17.88
N SER A 59 5.04 -20.05 17.66
CA SER A 59 5.99 -19.02 18.12
C SER A 59 5.88 -17.74 17.31
N GLN A 60 6.23 -16.61 17.94
CA GLN A 60 6.28 -15.30 17.30
C GLN A 60 7.21 -15.27 16.07
N ASN A 61 8.35 -15.98 16.12
CA ASN A 61 9.26 -16.12 14.98
C ASN A 61 8.62 -16.87 13.81
N ALA A 62 7.81 -17.90 14.07
CA ALA A 62 7.07 -18.61 13.03
C ALA A 62 6.02 -17.71 12.37
N VAL A 63 5.35 -16.85 13.16
CA VAL A 63 4.41 -15.86 12.61
C VAL A 63 5.13 -14.83 11.75
N TRP A 64 6.29 -14.34 12.19
CA TRP A 64 7.12 -13.45 11.37
C TRP A 64 7.56 -14.11 10.06
N LEU A 65 7.86 -15.41 10.09
CA LEU A 65 8.21 -16.17 8.89
C LEU A 65 7.03 -16.24 7.91
N ALA A 66 5.83 -16.53 8.43
CA ALA A 66 4.60 -16.64 7.65
C ALA A 66 4.10 -15.29 7.10
N TRP A 67 4.02 -14.26 7.96
CA TRP A 67 3.33 -13.00 7.67
C TRP A 67 4.27 -11.82 7.43
N GLY A 68 5.53 -11.93 7.83
CA GLY A 68 6.50 -10.83 7.75
C GLY A 68 6.35 -9.83 8.89
N SER A 69 7.05 -8.70 8.74
CA SER A 69 7.01 -7.60 9.70
C SER A 69 5.64 -6.94 9.75
N PRO A 70 5.08 -6.68 10.93
CA PRO A 70 3.80 -6.00 11.05
C PRO A 70 3.91 -4.50 10.80
N ASP A 71 2.83 -3.88 10.37
CA ASP A 71 2.74 -2.42 10.20
C ASP A 71 2.71 -1.71 11.55
N ARG A 72 2.09 -2.33 12.56
CA ARG A 72 2.05 -1.82 13.94
C ARG A 72 2.19 -2.93 14.96
N LYS A 73 2.79 -2.56 16.09
CA LYS A 73 2.88 -3.39 17.30
C LYS A 73 2.25 -2.65 18.46
N ILE A 74 1.38 -3.32 19.19
CA ILE A 74 0.75 -2.81 20.40
C ILE A 74 1.22 -3.67 21.55
N VAL A 75 1.88 -3.06 22.54
CA VAL A 75 2.19 -3.72 23.81
C VAL A 75 1.11 -3.33 24.81
N GLY A 76 0.60 -4.31 25.54
CA GLY A 76 -0.47 -4.09 26.49
C GLY A 76 -0.55 -5.19 27.53
N ASN A 77 -1.66 -5.19 28.25
CA ASN A 77 -1.96 -6.18 29.26
C ASN A 77 -3.38 -6.68 29.04
N MET A 78 -3.53 -7.99 28.83
CA MET A 78 -4.84 -8.62 28.65
C MET A 78 -5.08 -9.59 29.79
N ARG A 79 -6.06 -9.27 30.65
CA ARG A 79 -6.43 -10.06 31.83
C ARG A 79 -5.23 -10.34 32.77
N GLY A 80 -4.41 -9.33 33.01
CA GLY A 80 -3.24 -9.43 33.90
C GLY A 80 -2.00 -10.06 33.28
N ARG A 81 -2.03 -10.43 31.99
CA ARG A 81 -0.87 -10.97 31.26
C ARG A 81 -0.31 -9.93 30.29
N PRO A 82 1.02 -9.70 30.27
CA PRO A 82 1.63 -8.85 29.26
C PRO A 82 1.43 -9.50 27.88
N THR A 83 0.98 -8.69 26.93
CA THR A 83 0.67 -9.13 25.56
C THR A 83 1.25 -8.18 24.53
N GLU A 84 1.67 -8.74 23.40
CA GLU A 84 2.07 -7.99 22.21
C GLU A 84 1.11 -8.33 21.07
N THR A 85 0.46 -7.34 20.46
CA THR A 85 -0.44 -7.52 19.32
C THR A 85 0.19 -6.90 18.08
N TRP A 86 0.34 -7.71 17.04
CA TRP A 86 0.77 -7.27 15.72
C TRP A 86 -0.45 -7.00 14.84
N ILE A 87 -0.40 -5.88 14.12
CA ILE A 87 -1.47 -5.44 13.24
C ILE A 87 -0.89 -5.26 11.84
N TYR A 88 -1.56 -5.87 10.88
CA TYR A 88 -1.28 -5.74 9.46
C TYR A 88 -2.40 -4.94 8.81
N ILE A 89 -2.04 -3.86 8.13
CA ILE A 89 -2.95 -2.88 7.55
C ILE A 89 -3.04 -3.13 6.05
N ASN A 90 -4.26 -3.15 5.54
CA ASN A 90 -4.52 -3.09 4.11
C ASN A 90 -5.33 -1.83 3.83
N TYR A 91 -5.37 -1.44 2.57
CA TYR A 91 -6.07 -0.26 2.10
C TYR A 91 -7.26 -0.69 1.27
N THR A 92 -8.39 -0.01 1.44
CA THR A 92 -9.56 -0.18 0.60
C THR A 92 -10.01 1.17 0.08
N THR A 93 -10.54 1.18 -1.13
CA THR A 93 -11.13 2.37 -1.72
C THR A 93 -12.50 2.59 -1.09
N TYR A 94 -12.74 3.78 -0.54
CA TYR A 94 -14.07 4.12 -0.05
C TYR A 94 -15.06 4.12 -1.22
N PRO A 95 -16.21 3.41 -1.12
CA PRO A 95 -17.24 3.51 -2.13
C PRO A 95 -17.78 4.94 -2.10
N TYR A 96 -17.38 5.74 -3.07
CA TYR A 96 -18.01 7.02 -3.32
C TYR A 96 -19.43 6.69 -3.81
N TYR A 97 -20.41 6.72 -2.91
CA TYR A 97 -21.77 6.99 -3.32
C TYR A 97 -21.70 8.37 -3.95
N GLY A 98 -21.69 8.40 -5.30
CA GLY A 98 -21.83 9.62 -6.05
C GLY A 98 -22.98 10.44 -5.44
N PRO A 99 -22.91 11.77 -5.45
CA PRO A 99 -24.06 12.57 -5.06
C PRO A 99 -25.24 11.99 -5.84
N GLY A 100 -26.20 11.40 -5.12
CA GLY A 100 -27.47 11.00 -5.73
C GLY A 100 -28.02 12.20 -6.50
N PRO A 101 -28.85 11.99 -7.52
CA PRO A 101 -29.32 13.09 -8.37
C PRO A 101 -30.07 14.12 -7.51
N TYR A 102 -29.34 15.11 -7.02
CA TYR A 102 -29.88 16.31 -6.42
C TYR A 102 -30.43 17.10 -7.59
N TYR A 103 -31.69 16.82 -7.92
CA TYR A 103 -32.57 17.78 -8.56
C TYR A 103 -32.76 18.96 -7.60
N GLY A 104 -31.76 19.85 -7.57
CA GLY A 104 -31.87 21.21 -7.07
C GLY A 104 -32.12 22.16 -8.25
N PRO A 105 -33.05 23.12 -8.14
CA PRO A 105 -33.47 23.94 -9.27
C PRO A 105 -32.43 25.03 -9.61
N GLY A 106 -31.97 25.04 -10.87
CA GLY A 106 -31.14 26.11 -11.47
C GLY A 106 -29.68 26.03 -11.04
N PHE A 107 -28.67 26.04 -11.91
CA PHE A 107 -28.45 26.85 -13.09
C PHE A 107 -27.75 26.00 -14.16
N GLY A 108 -28.22 26.11 -15.41
CA GLY A 108 -27.70 25.34 -16.54
C GLY A 108 -26.24 25.67 -16.86
N TYR A 109 -25.45 24.63 -17.08
CA TYR A 109 -24.19 24.72 -17.84
C TYR A 109 -24.53 24.95 -19.31
N GLY A 110 -24.81 26.20 -19.66
CA GLY A 110 -24.77 26.66 -21.04
C GLY A 110 -23.33 27.07 -21.38
N PHE A 111 -22.82 26.56 -22.50
CA PHE A 111 -21.67 27.12 -23.21
C PHE A 111 -22.02 28.56 -23.68
N GLY A 112 -22.02 29.52 -22.75
CA GLY A 112 -22.50 30.88 -22.97
C GLY A 112 -21.48 31.91 -22.50
N LEU A 113 -21.09 32.78 -23.44
CA LEU A 113 -20.15 33.90 -23.37
C LEU A 113 -20.37 34.88 -22.19
N THR A 114 -20.12 34.49 -20.93
CA THR A 114 -20.30 35.39 -19.77
C THR A 114 -19.28 35.19 -18.63
N SER A 115 -18.11 34.60 -18.88
CA SER A 115 -17.06 34.54 -17.86
C SER A 115 -16.41 35.91 -17.67
N VAL A 116 -16.83 36.66 -16.65
CA VAL A 116 -15.98 37.71 -16.06
C VAL A 116 -14.84 36.99 -15.33
N GLY A 117 -13.74 36.74 -16.05
CA GLY A 117 -12.51 36.24 -15.46
C GLY A 117 -11.88 37.34 -14.60
N VAL A 118 -11.66 37.07 -13.32
CA VAL A 118 -10.87 37.97 -12.47
C VAL A 118 -9.41 37.58 -12.64
N ALA A 119 -8.64 38.43 -13.31
CA ALA A 119 -7.19 38.29 -13.41
C ALA A 119 -6.55 38.85 -12.12
N GLY A 120 -6.11 37.96 -11.22
CA GLY A 120 -5.32 38.33 -10.05
C GLY A 120 -3.83 38.11 -10.31
N SER A 121 -3.03 39.16 -10.15
CA SER A 121 -1.55 39.06 -10.14
C SER A 121 -1.06 39.13 -8.70
N HIS A 122 -0.48 38.04 -8.18
CA HIS A 122 0.24 38.09 -6.90
C HIS A 122 1.72 38.40 -7.15
N HIS A 123 2.20 39.52 -6.61
CA HIS A 123 3.61 39.88 -6.60
C HIS A 123 4.32 39.27 -5.38
N HIS A 124 5.29 38.38 -5.61
CA HIS A 124 6.31 38.04 -4.63
C HIS A 124 7.71 38.34 -5.19
N HIS A 125 8.59 38.80 -4.30
CA HIS A 125 9.98 39.17 -4.56
C HIS A 125 10.70 38.08 -5.37
N GLY A 126 11.08 38.37 -6.62
CA GLY A 126 11.86 37.44 -7.45
C GLY A 126 11.51 37.35 -8.95
N GLY A 127 10.56 38.15 -9.46
CA GLY A 127 10.43 38.40 -10.90
C GLY A 127 9.79 37.30 -11.76
N ARG A 128 9.02 36.37 -11.18
CA ARG A 128 8.20 35.42 -11.94
C ARG A 128 6.71 35.64 -11.68
N THR A 129 5.99 36.07 -12.72
CA THR A 129 4.54 36.26 -12.71
C THR A 129 3.87 34.98 -13.22
N PHE A 130 2.97 34.42 -12.42
CA PHE A 130 2.11 33.31 -12.85
C PHE A 130 0.66 33.83 -12.96
N VAL A 131 0.02 33.61 -14.11
CA VAL A 131 -1.38 34.00 -14.36
C VAL A 131 -2.22 32.74 -14.36
N PHE A 132 -3.24 32.69 -13.50
CA PHE A 132 -4.22 31.61 -13.45
C PHE A 132 -5.56 32.11 -13.98
N PHE A 133 -6.19 31.35 -14.88
CA PHE A 133 -7.55 31.59 -15.35
C PHE A 133 -8.47 30.57 -14.67
N GLY A 134 -9.26 31.00 -13.70
CA GLY A 134 -10.18 30.12 -12.96
C GLY A 134 -11.11 30.93 -12.05
N SER A 135 -12.26 30.35 -11.67
CA SER A 135 -13.10 30.97 -10.65
C SER A 135 -12.35 30.96 -9.30
N PRO A 136 -12.56 31.93 -8.39
CA PRO A 136 -11.97 31.91 -7.05
C PRO A 136 -12.43 30.71 -6.19
N PHE A 137 -13.37 29.92 -6.70
CA PHE A 137 -13.89 28.68 -6.10
C PHE A 137 -13.41 27.42 -6.84
N TYR A 138 -12.55 27.55 -7.84
CA TYR A 138 -11.96 26.41 -8.52
C TYR A 138 -10.78 25.88 -7.69
N ASP A 139 -11.06 24.89 -6.86
CA ASP A 139 -10.03 24.05 -6.26
C ASP A 139 -9.83 22.81 -7.16
N PRO A 140 -8.67 22.67 -7.83
CA PRO A 140 -8.39 21.54 -8.72
C PRO A 140 -8.34 20.18 -8.00
N PHE A 141 -8.36 20.17 -6.66
CA PHE A 141 -8.44 18.96 -5.84
C PHE A 141 -9.84 18.69 -5.28
N TYR A 142 -10.80 19.62 -5.44
CA TYR A 142 -12.16 19.50 -4.91
C TYR A 142 -12.98 18.40 -5.61
N TYR A 143 -12.65 18.13 -6.88
CA TYR A 143 -13.17 17.01 -7.66
C TYR A 143 -12.05 16.02 -7.99
N SER A 144 -11.28 15.60 -7.00
CA SER A 144 -10.33 14.50 -7.19
C SER A 144 -11.10 13.22 -7.56
N TYR A 145 -11.03 12.83 -8.84
CA TYR A 145 -11.53 11.54 -9.33
C TYR A 145 -10.73 10.35 -8.76
N ILE A 146 -9.67 10.60 -7.98
CA ILE A 146 -8.94 9.56 -7.25
C ILE A 146 -9.73 9.28 -5.98
N PRO A 147 -10.39 8.11 -5.88
CA PRO A 147 -11.22 7.81 -4.73
C PRO A 147 -10.33 7.65 -3.48
N PRO A 148 -10.78 8.13 -2.31
CA PRO A 148 -9.97 8.09 -1.10
C PRO A 148 -9.72 6.64 -0.67
N SER A 149 -8.48 6.38 -0.27
CA SER A 149 -8.03 5.09 0.25
C SER A 149 -8.01 5.11 1.76
N ILE A 150 -8.68 4.15 2.39
CA ILE A 150 -8.84 4.07 3.85
C ILE A 150 -8.07 2.84 4.37
N PRO A 151 -7.17 3.02 5.35
CA PRO A 151 -6.49 1.89 6.00
C PRO A 151 -7.45 1.14 6.91
N TYR A 152 -7.38 -0.19 6.90
CA TYR A 152 -8.06 -1.05 7.87
C TYR A 152 -7.15 -2.23 8.25
N PRO A 153 -7.20 -2.71 9.50
CA PRO A 153 -6.46 -3.90 9.89
C PRO A 153 -7.11 -5.12 9.22
N TYR A 154 -6.40 -5.82 8.33
CA TYR A 154 -6.92 -7.02 7.65
C TYR A 154 -6.48 -8.32 8.33
N LYS A 155 -5.39 -8.28 9.11
CA LYS A 155 -4.93 -9.38 9.96
C LYS A 155 -4.41 -8.84 11.28
N THR A 156 -4.71 -9.54 12.36
CA THR A 156 -4.13 -9.28 13.68
C THR A 156 -3.71 -10.57 14.36
N VAL A 157 -2.69 -10.50 15.20
CA VAL A 157 -2.23 -11.62 16.01
C VAL A 157 -1.74 -11.11 17.35
N THR A 158 -2.15 -11.75 18.43
CA THR A 158 -1.74 -11.41 19.79
C THR A 158 -0.90 -12.53 20.37
N PHE A 159 0.20 -12.14 21.00
CA PHE A 159 1.15 -12.99 21.66
C PHE A 159 1.09 -12.82 23.16
N ALA A 160 1.26 -13.92 23.90
CA ALA A 160 1.63 -13.92 25.30
C ALA A 160 2.81 -14.89 25.47
N ASN A 161 3.85 -14.48 26.19
CA ASN A 161 5.07 -15.28 26.38
C ASN A 161 5.66 -15.82 25.05
N GLY A 162 5.67 -14.99 24.01
CA GLY A 162 6.21 -15.33 22.68
C GLY A 162 5.38 -16.34 21.86
N ARG A 163 4.16 -16.67 22.29
CA ARG A 163 3.25 -17.60 21.60
C ARG A 163 1.92 -16.96 21.25
N VAL A 164 1.35 -17.36 20.11
CA VAL A 164 0.05 -16.88 19.66
C VAL A 164 -1.07 -17.31 20.62
N VAL A 165 -1.79 -16.34 21.17
CA VAL A 165 -2.99 -16.58 21.99
C VAL A 165 -4.29 -16.30 21.25
N SER A 166 -4.26 -15.40 20.27
CA SER A 166 -5.40 -15.10 19.40
C SER A 166 -4.91 -14.53 18.07
N PHE A 167 -5.69 -14.72 17.01
CA PHE A 167 -5.46 -14.09 15.71
C PHE A 167 -6.79 -13.95 14.98
N GLN A 168 -6.88 -12.94 14.12
CA GLN A 168 -8.11 -12.63 13.38
C GLN A 168 -7.76 -12.25 11.95
N TYR A 169 -8.62 -12.64 11.02
CA TYR A 169 -8.64 -12.16 9.64
C TYR A 169 -9.89 -11.30 9.49
N LEU A 170 -9.69 -10.03 9.14
CA LEU A 170 -10.78 -9.08 9.00
C LEU A 170 -11.13 -8.93 7.52
N VAL A 171 -12.43 -8.82 7.27
CA VAL A 171 -12.99 -8.58 5.95
C VAL A 171 -12.93 -7.07 5.66
N PRO A 172 -12.71 -6.63 4.40
CA PRO A 172 -12.81 -5.22 4.06
C PRO A 172 -14.17 -4.65 4.49
N PRO A 173 -14.21 -3.42 5.02
CA PRO A 173 -15.45 -2.81 5.51
C PRO A 173 -16.50 -2.56 4.42
N TYR A 174 -16.07 -2.48 3.15
CA TYR A 174 -16.93 -2.28 1.99
C TYR A 174 -16.63 -3.37 0.96
N ARG A 175 -17.68 -4.04 0.45
CA ARG A 175 -17.61 -5.10 -0.57
C ARG A 175 -18.69 -4.88 -1.62
#